data_AF-A0AAU7BLR7-F1
#
_entry.id   AF-A0AAU7BLR7-F1
#
_cell.length_a   1.000
_cell.length_b   1.000
_cell.length_c   1.000
_cell.angle_alpha   90.00
_cell.angle_beta   90.00
_cell.angle_gamma   90.00
#
_symmetry.space_group_name_H-M   'P 1'
#
loop_
_entity.id
_entity.type
_entity.pdbx_description
1 polymer ?
#
loop_
_entity_poly.entity_id
_entity_poly.type
_entity_poly.pdbx_seq_one_letter_code
_entity_poly.pdbx_strand_id
1 'polypeptide(L)'
;MRLSEYRVDQVEKAATNYEKAHSAFWNAGSLPQVREQIETRAEQTGLSVPEVIEKMKPDGEYTDLHESFVQAVGESPDAQNSKKAMDKALTGWARQYGRAQEELLNPETQDNPHYDKLKNRLESSSESMHRNAGSMPAFAGETQSHLERLREVMQRIGERLKEMVQGIVSLVRGKPSGPSQGDDFTP
;
A
#
# COMPACT_ATOMS: atom_id res chain seq x y z
N MET A 1 4.63 12.48 17.37
CA MET A 1 3.93 11.38 18.05
C MET A 1 4.71 10.12 17.77
N ARG A 2 5.01 9.33 18.81
CA ARG A 2 5.67 8.03 18.64
C ARG A 2 4.72 7.00 18.02
N LEU A 3 5.27 5.98 17.36
CA LEU A 3 4.46 4.88 16.84
C LEU A 3 3.75 4.16 18.00
N SER A 4 2.45 3.93 17.83
CA SER A 4 1.60 3.28 18.83
C SER A 4 1.03 1.95 18.33
N GLU A 5 0.76 1.03 19.25
CA GLU A 5 0.01 -0.21 18.99
C GLU A 5 -1.31 0.10 18.26
N TYR A 6 -2.06 1.09 18.75
CA TYR A 6 -3.31 1.52 18.09
C TYR A 6 -3.13 1.91 16.63
N ARG A 7 -2.04 2.63 16.28
CA ARG A 7 -1.76 2.99 14.88
C ARG A 7 -1.54 1.74 14.04
N VAL A 8 -0.71 0.81 14.51
CA VAL A 8 -0.43 -0.45 13.80
C VAL A 8 -1.71 -1.28 13.65
N ASP A 9 -2.55 -1.36 14.69
CA ASP A 9 -3.84 -2.05 14.62
C ASP A 9 -4.77 -1.45 13.55
N GLN A 10 -4.76 -0.12 13.34
CA GLN A 10 -5.54 0.50 12.26
C GLN A 10 -5.03 0.13 10.87
N VAL A 11 -3.69 0.02 10.72
CA VAL A 11 -3.05 -0.41 9.47
C VAL A 11 -3.45 -1.86 9.18
N GLU A 12 -3.28 -2.76 10.15
CA GLU A 12 -3.63 -4.18 10.01
C GLU A 12 -5.11 -4.38 9.74
N LYS A 13 -5.98 -3.67 10.47
CA LYS A 13 -7.43 -3.74 10.25
C LYS A 13 -7.81 -3.37 8.82
N ALA A 14 -7.17 -2.35 8.24
CA ALA A 14 -7.42 -1.96 6.86
C ALA A 14 -6.93 -3.04 5.87
N ALA A 15 -5.76 -3.63 6.10
CA ALA A 15 -5.25 -4.74 5.29
C ALA A 15 -6.14 -5.99 5.37
N THR A 16 -6.56 -6.39 6.57
CA THR A 16 -7.49 -7.50 6.77
C THR A 16 -8.85 -7.25 6.11
N ASN A 17 -9.35 -6.02 6.16
CA ASN A 17 -10.60 -5.67 5.47
C ASN A 17 -10.44 -5.78 3.94
N TYR A 18 -9.29 -5.35 3.41
CA TYR A 18 -8.97 -5.51 1.99
C TYR A 18 -8.93 -7.00 1.63
N GLU A 19 -8.20 -7.82 2.37
CA GLU A 19 -8.06 -9.27 2.13
C GLU A 19 -9.40 -10.00 2.17
N LYS A 20 -10.27 -9.68 3.15
CA LYS A 20 -11.63 -10.24 3.22
C LYS A 20 -12.47 -9.85 2.02
N ALA A 21 -12.45 -8.58 1.62
CA ALA A 21 -13.17 -8.11 0.44
C ALA A 21 -12.61 -8.70 -0.86
N HIS A 22 -11.28 -8.87 -0.95
CA HIS A 22 -10.59 -9.50 -2.07
C HIS A 22 -10.98 -10.98 -2.22
N SER A 23 -11.03 -11.72 -1.11
CA SER A 23 -11.49 -13.11 -1.12
C SER A 23 -12.97 -13.20 -1.51
N ALA A 24 -13.83 -12.36 -0.95
CA ALA A 24 -15.25 -12.32 -1.33
C ALA A 24 -15.44 -11.95 -2.81
N PHE A 25 -14.63 -11.03 -3.33
CA PHE A 25 -14.64 -10.61 -4.72
C PHE A 25 -14.38 -11.80 -5.66
N TRP A 26 -13.28 -12.53 -5.48
CA TRP A 26 -12.93 -13.65 -6.36
C TRP A 26 -13.87 -14.85 -6.26
N ASN A 27 -14.67 -14.94 -5.19
CA ASN A 27 -15.68 -15.97 -5.01
C ASN A 27 -17.07 -15.55 -5.55
N ALA A 28 -17.22 -14.35 -6.08
CA ALA A 28 -18.51 -13.82 -6.50
C ALA A 28 -18.82 -14.13 -7.98
N GLY A 29 -20.05 -14.58 -8.26
CA GLY A 29 -20.54 -14.80 -9.62
C GLY A 29 -19.64 -15.73 -10.44
N SER A 30 -19.27 -15.29 -11.64
CA SER A 30 -18.41 -16.02 -12.58
C SER A 30 -16.90 -15.73 -12.43
N LEU A 31 -16.49 -14.96 -11.42
CA LEU A 31 -15.08 -14.64 -11.18
C LEU A 31 -14.18 -15.84 -10.86
N PRO A 32 -14.65 -16.93 -10.21
CA PRO A 32 -13.85 -18.14 -10.07
C PRO A 32 -13.41 -18.72 -11.43
N GLN A 33 -14.27 -18.69 -12.44
CA GLN A 33 -13.97 -19.17 -13.79
C GLN A 33 -12.98 -18.24 -14.49
N VAL A 34 -13.14 -16.92 -14.34
CA VAL A 34 -12.15 -15.96 -14.86
C VAL A 34 -10.78 -16.20 -14.21
N ARG A 35 -10.74 -16.45 -12.90
CA ARG A 35 -9.50 -16.77 -12.19
C ARG A 35 -8.83 -18.02 -12.75
N GLU A 36 -9.59 -19.08 -13.00
CA GLU A 36 -9.07 -20.32 -13.62
C GLU A 36 -8.52 -20.06 -15.03
N GLN A 37 -9.14 -19.18 -15.82
CA GLN A 37 -8.62 -18.79 -17.14
C GLN A 37 -7.30 -18.03 -17.05
N ILE A 38 -7.13 -17.16 -16.05
CA ILE A 38 -5.88 -16.46 -15.78
C ILE A 38 -4.78 -17.46 -15.38
N GLU A 39 -5.09 -18.38 -14.47
CA GLU A 39 -4.17 -19.44 -14.03
C GLU A 39 -3.76 -20.35 -15.21
N THR A 40 -4.72 -20.73 -16.06
CA THR A 40 -4.47 -21.50 -17.29
C THR A 40 -3.57 -20.74 -18.26
N ARG A 41 -3.79 -19.42 -18.45
CA ARG A 41 -2.94 -18.58 -19.31
C ARG A 41 -1.51 -18.51 -18.77
N ALA A 42 -1.36 -18.39 -17.45
CA ALA A 42 -0.06 -18.38 -16.79
C ALA A 42 0.71 -19.67 -17.08
N GLU A 43 0.07 -20.82 -16.91
CA GLU A 43 0.66 -22.13 -17.22
C GLU A 43 1.05 -22.28 -18.69
N GLN A 44 0.16 -21.90 -19.62
CA GLN A 44 0.41 -22.00 -21.06
C GLN A 44 1.57 -21.13 -21.57
N THR A 45 1.81 -20.00 -20.89
CA THR A 45 2.82 -19.01 -21.30
C THR A 45 4.11 -19.10 -20.49
N GLY A 46 4.14 -19.92 -19.43
CA GLY A 46 5.26 -19.98 -18.49
C GLY A 46 5.42 -18.72 -17.64
N LEU A 47 4.39 -17.87 -17.59
CA LEU A 47 4.35 -16.66 -16.77
C LEU A 47 3.73 -16.97 -15.41
N SER A 48 3.99 -16.10 -14.44
CA SER A 48 3.24 -16.08 -13.19
C SER A 48 1.88 -15.40 -13.36
N VAL A 49 0.92 -15.72 -12.49
CA VAL A 49 -0.40 -15.06 -12.47
C VAL A 49 -0.30 -13.53 -12.39
N PRO A 50 0.56 -12.92 -11.54
CA PRO A 50 0.73 -11.47 -11.53
C PRO A 50 1.23 -10.89 -12.87
N GLU A 51 2.11 -11.60 -13.59
CA GLU A 51 2.60 -11.16 -14.91
C GLU A 51 1.51 -11.24 -15.98
N VAL A 52 0.64 -12.26 -15.92
CA VAL A 52 -0.55 -12.34 -16.78
C VAL A 52 -1.48 -11.16 -16.48
N ILE A 53 -1.75 -10.88 -15.20
CA ILE A 53 -2.61 -9.77 -14.78
C ILE A 53 -2.03 -8.42 -15.21
N GLU A 54 -0.71 -8.23 -15.15
CA GLU A 54 -0.06 -7.01 -15.63
C GLU A 54 -0.24 -6.80 -17.15
N LYS A 55 -0.42 -7.89 -17.90
CA LYS A 55 -0.71 -7.89 -19.34
C LYS A 55 -2.21 -7.81 -19.67
N MET A 56 -3.10 -8.00 -18.68
CA MET A 56 -4.55 -7.81 -18.80
C MET A 56 -4.91 -6.31 -18.74
N LYS A 57 -4.58 -5.59 -19.80
CA LYS A 57 -4.90 -4.16 -19.96
C LYS A 57 -5.81 -3.96 -21.19
N PRO A 58 -6.59 -2.87 -21.25
CA PRO A 58 -7.24 -2.46 -22.49
C PRO A 58 -6.21 -2.37 -23.61
N ASP A 59 -6.50 -2.99 -24.77
CA ASP A 59 -5.61 -3.08 -25.92
C ASP A 59 -4.26 -3.76 -25.63
N GLY A 60 -4.16 -4.49 -24.52
CA GLY A 60 -2.98 -5.25 -24.10
C GLY A 60 -2.90 -6.64 -24.72
N GLU A 61 -1.83 -7.37 -24.38
CA GLU A 61 -1.58 -8.73 -24.89
C GLU A 61 -2.71 -9.70 -24.53
N TYR A 62 -3.29 -9.56 -23.33
CA TYR A 62 -4.38 -10.41 -22.84
C TYR A 62 -5.67 -9.61 -22.65
N THR A 63 -6.01 -8.79 -23.64
CA THR A 63 -7.24 -7.99 -23.63
C THR A 63 -8.49 -8.88 -23.55
N ASP A 64 -8.44 -10.09 -24.10
CA ASP A 64 -9.53 -11.08 -24.05
C ASP A 64 -9.86 -11.48 -22.61
N LEU A 65 -8.84 -11.76 -21.79
CA LEU A 65 -9.01 -12.04 -20.36
C LEU A 65 -9.50 -10.80 -19.60
N HIS A 66 -9.01 -9.62 -19.98
CA HIS A 66 -9.46 -8.36 -19.37
C HIS A 66 -10.95 -8.10 -19.65
N GLU A 67 -11.42 -8.34 -20.87
CA GLU A 67 -12.84 -8.23 -21.24
C GLU A 67 -13.70 -9.22 -20.46
N SER A 68 -13.27 -10.48 -20.36
CA SER A 68 -13.95 -11.50 -19.55
C SER A 68 -14.04 -11.10 -18.08
N PHE A 69 -12.95 -10.58 -17.51
CA PHE A 69 -12.93 -10.04 -16.16
C PHE A 69 -13.92 -8.89 -15.98
N VAL A 70 -13.88 -7.88 -16.85
CA VAL A 70 -14.78 -6.73 -16.79
C VAL A 70 -16.24 -7.16 -16.89
N GLN A 71 -16.56 -8.09 -17.79
CA GLN A 71 -17.91 -8.62 -17.93
C GLN A 71 -18.37 -9.34 -16.65
N ALA A 72 -17.55 -10.25 -16.10
CA ALA A 72 -17.88 -10.98 -14.88
C ALA A 72 -18.11 -10.06 -13.68
N VAL A 73 -17.33 -8.97 -13.55
CA VAL A 73 -17.58 -7.94 -12.53
C VAL A 73 -18.87 -7.17 -12.81
N GLY A 74 -19.15 -6.84 -14.06
CA GLY A 74 -20.36 -6.12 -14.48
C GLY A 74 -21.65 -6.89 -14.16
N GLU A 75 -21.61 -8.22 -14.29
CA GLU A 75 -22.74 -9.11 -14.06
C GLU A 75 -22.97 -9.46 -12.57
N SER A 76 -22.02 -9.16 -11.69
CA SER A 76 -22.05 -9.56 -10.27
C SER A 76 -22.16 -8.36 -9.32
N PRO A 77 -23.36 -8.07 -8.76
CA PRO A 77 -23.52 -7.03 -7.74
C PRO A 77 -22.62 -7.24 -6.51
N ASP A 78 -22.38 -8.50 -6.13
CA ASP A 78 -21.52 -8.85 -5.00
C ASP A 78 -20.04 -8.55 -5.29
N ALA A 79 -19.58 -8.79 -6.53
CA ALA A 79 -18.25 -8.37 -6.97
C ALA A 79 -18.12 -6.84 -6.92
N GLN A 80 -19.11 -6.10 -7.40
CA GLN A 80 -19.10 -4.64 -7.36
C GLN A 80 -19.09 -4.09 -5.93
N ASN A 81 -19.83 -4.70 -5.01
CA ASN A 81 -19.82 -4.34 -3.59
C ASN A 81 -18.46 -4.65 -2.95
N SER A 82 -17.88 -5.80 -3.26
CA SER A 82 -16.56 -6.20 -2.79
C SER A 82 -15.46 -5.28 -3.32
N LYS A 83 -15.55 -4.86 -4.60
CA LYS A 83 -14.67 -3.83 -5.19
C LYS A 83 -14.73 -2.53 -4.39
N LYS A 84 -15.92 -2.00 -4.11
CA LYS A 84 -16.08 -0.77 -3.30
C LYS A 84 -15.45 -0.93 -1.91
N ALA A 85 -15.58 -2.11 -1.30
CA ALA A 85 -14.98 -2.40 -0.01
C ALA A 85 -13.44 -2.45 -0.09
N MET A 86 -12.87 -3.05 -1.15
CA MET A 86 -11.44 -3.04 -1.43
C MET A 86 -10.91 -1.62 -1.65
N ASP A 87 -11.59 -0.80 -2.47
CA ASP A 87 -11.22 0.60 -2.73
C ASP A 87 -11.15 1.42 -1.44
N LYS A 88 -12.15 1.26 -0.57
CA LYS A 88 -12.21 1.90 0.75
C LYS A 88 -11.09 1.41 1.66
N ALA A 89 -10.83 0.10 1.68
CA ALA A 89 -9.80 -0.49 2.52
C ALA A 89 -8.39 -0.08 2.07
N LEU A 90 -8.11 -0.06 0.77
CA LEU A 90 -6.85 0.43 0.18
C LEU A 90 -6.58 1.89 0.55
N THR A 91 -7.59 2.75 0.39
CA THR A 91 -7.49 4.17 0.76
C THR A 91 -7.26 4.36 2.26
N GLY A 92 -7.98 3.59 3.08
CA GLY A 92 -7.82 3.60 4.54
C GLY A 92 -6.43 3.14 4.96
N TRP A 93 -5.95 2.04 4.36
CA TRP A 93 -4.62 1.49 4.60
C TRP A 93 -3.53 2.50 4.24
N ALA A 94 -3.59 3.08 3.04
CA ALA A 94 -2.63 4.08 2.55
C ALA A 94 -2.45 5.24 3.55
N ARG A 95 -3.57 5.77 4.05
CA ARG A 95 -3.56 6.87 5.03
C ARG A 95 -2.93 6.46 6.36
N GLN A 96 -3.29 5.29 6.89
CA GLN A 96 -2.79 4.84 8.19
C GLN A 96 -1.32 4.44 8.10
N TYR A 97 -0.94 3.75 7.02
CA TYR A 97 0.42 3.30 6.77
C TYR A 97 1.37 4.50 6.59
N GLY A 98 1.00 5.49 5.78
CA GLY A 98 1.80 6.71 5.64
C GLY A 98 2.05 7.42 6.98
N ARG A 99 1.01 7.56 7.82
CA ARG A 99 1.17 8.11 9.17
C ARG A 99 2.06 7.25 10.06
N ALA A 100 1.93 5.92 9.99
CA ALA A 100 2.78 5.01 10.75
C ALA A 100 4.25 5.13 10.34
N GLN A 101 4.52 5.30 9.03
CA GLN A 101 5.88 5.54 8.53
C GLN A 101 6.46 6.87 9.02
N GLU A 102 5.65 7.93 9.10
CA GLU A 102 6.09 9.20 9.69
C GLU A 102 6.39 9.07 11.19
N GLU A 103 5.55 8.33 11.92
CA GLU A 103 5.73 8.06 13.35
C GLU A 103 6.99 7.21 13.62
N LEU A 104 7.40 6.33 12.69
CA LEU A 104 8.67 5.58 12.76
C LEU A 104 9.92 6.49 12.68
N LEU A 105 9.82 7.65 12.03
CA LEU A 105 10.94 8.60 11.97
C LEU A 105 11.15 9.39 13.27
N ASN A 106 10.21 9.32 14.22
CA ASN A 106 10.36 10.02 15.49
C ASN A 106 11.44 9.33 16.35
N PRO A 107 12.45 10.07 16.86
CA PRO A 107 13.48 9.50 17.73
C PRO A 107 12.92 8.77 18.96
N GLU A 108 11.85 9.28 19.56
CA GLU A 108 11.17 8.65 20.71
C GLU A 108 10.54 7.29 20.39
N THR A 109 10.39 6.96 19.10
CA THR A 109 9.90 5.66 18.64
C THR A 109 10.99 4.60 18.73
N GLN A 110 12.28 4.95 18.59
CA GLN A 110 13.40 4.01 18.70
C GLN A 110 13.61 3.51 20.12
N ASP A 111 13.28 4.34 21.12
CA ASP A 111 13.35 3.98 22.54
C ASP A 111 12.16 3.09 22.99
N ASN A 112 11.25 2.74 22.09
CA ASN A 112 10.12 1.86 22.40
C ASN A 112 10.59 0.39 22.45
N PRO A 113 10.40 -0.33 23.58
CA PRO A 113 10.77 -1.75 23.69
C PRO A 113 10.03 -2.67 22.70
N HIS A 114 8.95 -2.20 22.08
CA HIS A 114 8.19 -2.91 21.06
C HIS A 114 8.51 -2.45 19.63
N TYR A 115 9.53 -1.60 19.43
CA TYR A 115 9.86 -1.02 18.13
C TYR A 115 9.92 -2.05 17.00
N ASP A 116 10.76 -3.08 17.15
CA ASP A 116 10.94 -4.10 16.12
C ASP A 116 9.65 -4.87 15.85
N LYS A 117 8.88 -5.18 16.90
CA LYS A 117 7.59 -5.86 16.77
C LYS A 117 6.60 -5.00 15.97
N LEU A 118 6.50 -3.71 16.27
CA LEU A 118 5.60 -2.78 15.57
C LEU A 118 6.04 -2.57 14.12
N LYS A 119 7.34 -2.45 13.87
CA LYS A 119 7.90 -2.34 12.52
C LYS A 119 7.61 -3.57 11.67
N ASN A 120 7.87 -4.77 12.20
CA ASN A 120 7.63 -6.03 11.49
C ASN A 120 6.14 -6.18 11.12
N ARG A 121 5.22 -5.78 12.01
CA ARG A 121 3.78 -5.80 11.73
C ARG A 121 3.38 -4.85 10.60
N LEU A 122 3.99 -3.67 10.53
CA LEU A 122 3.78 -2.75 9.41
C LEU A 122 4.31 -3.33 8.09
N GLU A 123 5.49 -3.96 8.11
CA GLU A 123 6.07 -4.64 6.95
C GLU A 123 5.18 -5.78 6.46
N SER A 124 4.74 -6.67 7.35
CA SER A 124 3.81 -7.76 7.00
C SER A 124 2.47 -7.24 6.46
N SER A 125 1.98 -6.12 6.99
CA SER A 125 0.76 -5.48 6.45
C SER A 125 0.98 -4.96 5.02
N SER A 126 2.13 -4.35 4.74
CA SER A 126 2.51 -3.89 3.40
C SER A 126 2.66 -5.05 2.42
N GLU A 127 3.33 -6.13 2.83
CA GLU A 127 3.48 -7.34 2.01
C GLU A 127 2.12 -7.97 1.67
N SER A 128 1.21 -8.03 2.65
CA SER A 128 -0.16 -8.52 2.43
C SER A 128 -0.93 -7.66 1.43
N MET A 129 -0.82 -6.33 1.53
CA MET A 129 -1.43 -5.42 0.57
C MET A 129 -0.85 -5.58 -0.83
N HIS A 130 0.48 -5.68 -0.97
CA HIS A 130 1.12 -5.88 -2.28
C HIS A 130 0.71 -7.20 -2.93
N ARG A 131 0.69 -8.29 -2.16
CA ARG A 131 0.26 -9.60 -2.65
C ARG A 131 -1.17 -9.57 -3.16
N ASN A 132 -2.12 -9.06 -2.35
CA ASN A 132 -3.54 -9.06 -2.71
C ASN A 132 -3.89 -7.99 -3.76
N ALA A 133 -3.13 -6.89 -3.85
CA ALA A 133 -3.30 -5.90 -4.92
C ALA A 133 -2.72 -6.39 -6.24
N GLY A 134 -1.65 -7.20 -6.21
CA GLY A 134 -1.02 -7.77 -7.40
C GLY A 134 -1.83 -8.86 -8.10
N SER A 135 -2.83 -9.42 -7.42
CA SER A 135 -3.81 -10.34 -8.02
C SER A 135 -5.05 -9.65 -8.57
N MET A 136 -5.05 -8.32 -8.74
CA MET A 136 -6.20 -7.56 -9.22
C MET A 136 -5.94 -6.92 -10.58
N PRO A 137 -6.66 -7.35 -11.64
CA PRO A 137 -6.68 -6.64 -12.91
C PRO A 137 -7.25 -5.22 -12.76
N ALA A 138 -6.98 -4.36 -13.74
CA ALA A 138 -7.65 -3.07 -13.84
C ALA A 138 -9.16 -3.27 -14.07
N PHE A 139 -9.99 -2.45 -13.42
CA PHE A 139 -11.43 -2.48 -13.60
C PHE A 139 -11.87 -1.64 -14.79
N ALA A 140 -13.09 -1.88 -15.27
CA ALA A 140 -13.69 -1.12 -16.37
C ALA A 140 -13.65 0.39 -16.10
N GLY A 141 -13.09 1.15 -17.05
CA GLY A 141 -12.96 2.60 -16.96
C GLY A 141 -11.88 3.09 -15.98
N GLU A 142 -11.12 2.20 -15.35
CA GLU A 142 -9.97 2.57 -14.51
C GLU A 142 -8.67 2.50 -15.33
N THR A 143 -7.85 3.55 -15.19
CA THR A 143 -6.53 3.62 -15.84
C THR A 143 -5.43 2.90 -15.06
N GLN A 144 -5.70 2.51 -13.81
CA GLN A 144 -4.75 1.89 -12.90
C GLN A 144 -5.39 0.71 -12.17
N SER A 145 -4.67 -0.40 -12.13
CA SER A 145 -4.91 -1.51 -11.21
C SER A 145 -4.73 -1.10 -9.74
N HIS A 146 -5.21 -1.93 -8.82
CA HIS A 146 -4.96 -1.73 -7.38
C HIS A 146 -3.46 -1.75 -7.06
N LEU A 147 -2.67 -2.58 -7.74
CA LEU A 147 -1.22 -2.64 -7.55
C LEU A 147 -0.53 -1.34 -7.97
N GLU A 148 -0.90 -0.79 -9.14
CA GLU A 148 -0.36 0.49 -9.61
C GLU A 148 -0.72 1.64 -8.67
N ARG A 149 -1.97 1.68 -8.19
CA ARG A 149 -2.40 2.65 -7.16
C ARG A 149 -1.61 2.50 -5.85
N LEU A 150 -1.35 1.27 -5.42
CA LEU A 150 -0.57 0.99 -4.21
C LEU A 150 0.89 1.46 -4.37
N ARG A 151 1.54 1.14 -5.51
CA ARG A 151 2.90 1.58 -5.82
C ARG A 151 3.03 3.10 -5.81
N GLU A 152 2.07 3.80 -6.41
CA GLU A 152 2.04 5.27 -6.42
C GLU A 152 1.89 5.86 -5.01
N VAL A 153 1.02 5.29 -4.18
CA VAL A 153 0.89 5.67 -2.76
C VAL A 153 2.22 5.47 -2.02
N MET A 154 2.87 4.33 -2.20
CA MET A 154 4.15 4.03 -1.54
C MET A 154 5.26 4.99 -1.97
N GLN A 155 5.31 5.36 -3.25
CA GLN A 155 6.23 6.38 -3.74
C GLN A 155 5.98 7.74 -3.08
N ARG A 156 4.73 8.21 -3.03
CA ARG A 156 4.37 9.49 -2.38
C ARG A 156 4.71 9.49 -0.89
N ILE A 157 4.51 8.37 -0.21
CA ILE A 157 4.93 8.21 1.19
C ILE A 157 6.46 8.36 1.28
N GLY A 158 7.22 7.65 0.46
CA GLY A 158 8.69 7.75 0.44
C GLY A 158 9.21 9.16 0.18
N GLU A 159 8.62 9.88 -0.77
CA GLU A 159 8.94 11.28 -1.08
C GLU A 159 8.69 12.19 0.14
N ARG A 160 7.53 12.07 0.77
CA ARG A 160 7.19 12.83 1.97
C ARG A 160 8.13 12.53 3.14
N LEU A 161 8.52 11.26 3.34
CA LEU A 161 9.48 10.88 4.39
C LEU A 161 10.86 11.51 4.12
N LYS A 162 11.29 11.52 2.85
CA LYS A 162 12.56 12.15 2.45
C LYS A 162 12.58 13.64 2.76
N GLU A 163 11.50 14.36 2.46
CA GLU A 163 11.34 15.78 2.79
C GLU A 163 11.41 16.01 4.30
N MET A 164 10.74 15.18 5.10
CA MET A 164 10.77 15.29 6.57
C MET A 164 12.18 15.08 7.13
N VAL A 165 12.93 14.08 6.64
CA VAL A 165 14.31 13.85 7.06
C VAL A 165 15.22 15.03 6.68
N GLN A 166 15.07 15.59 5.47
CA GLN A 166 15.82 16.78 5.06
C GLN A 166 15.50 18.00 5.92
N GLY A 167 14.23 18.19 6.30
CA GLY A 167 13.81 19.20 7.26
C GLY A 167 14.49 19.06 8.62
N ILE A 168 14.58 17.83 9.15
CA ILE A 168 15.29 17.55 10.41
C ILE A 168 16.78 17.89 10.29
N VAL A 169 17.45 17.43 9.22
CA VAL A 169 18.89 17.67 9.02
C VAL A 169 19.20 19.16 8.90
N SER A 170 18.37 19.94 8.19
CA SER A 170 18.56 21.39 8.04
C SER A 170 18.39 22.14 9.36
N LEU A 171 17.44 21.74 10.21
CA LEU A 171 17.27 22.30 11.56
C LEU A 171 18.46 22.00 12.49
N VAL A 172 19.02 20.79 12.42
CA VAL A 172 20.20 20.41 13.22
C VAL A 172 21.45 21.15 12.75
N ARG A 173 21.65 21.32 11.43
CA ARG A 173 22.78 22.08 10.88
C ARG A 173 22.62 23.60 11.00
N GLY A 174 21.40 24.11 11.06
CA GLY A 174 21.08 25.54 11.15
C GLY A 174 21.21 26.16 12.54
N LYS A 175 21.66 25.41 13.55
CA LYS A 175 21.91 25.92 14.91
C LYS A 175 23.39 26.30 15.03
N PRO A 176 23.80 27.58 14.90
CA PRO A 176 25.15 27.97 15.25
C PRO A 176 25.31 27.83 16.77
N SER A 177 26.22 26.96 17.20
CA SER A 177 26.79 26.99 18.54
C SER A 177 27.62 28.28 18.66
N GLY A 178 26.98 29.36 19.10
CA GLY A 178 27.66 30.60 19.45
C GLY A 178 28.55 30.39 20.68
N PRO A 179 29.84 30.80 20.65
CA PRO A 179 30.73 30.62 21.78
C PRO A 179 30.50 31.69 22.87
N SER A 180 30.61 31.20 24.11
CA SER A 180 30.93 31.86 25.38
C SER A 180 31.01 33.40 25.41
N GLN A 181 30.08 34.03 26.11
CA GLN A 181 30.28 35.37 26.65
C GLN A 181 31.11 35.25 27.94
N GLY A 182 32.44 35.29 27.79
CA GLY A 182 33.33 35.64 28.87
C GLY A 182 33.32 37.15 29.00
N ASP A 183 32.59 37.68 29.98
CA ASP A 183 32.77 39.05 30.42
C ASP A 183 33.84 39.04 31.51
N ASP A 184 35.04 39.48 31.15
CA ASP A 184 36.05 39.87 32.10
C ASP A 184 36.66 41.23 31.71
N PHE A 185 36.79 42.07 32.74
CA PHE A 185 37.50 43.34 32.88
C PHE A 185 36.84 44.72 32.61
N THR A 186 36.36 45.30 33.73
CA THR A 186 36.77 46.56 34.44
C THR A 186 37.45 47.73 33.68
N PRO A 187 37.24 48.99 34.13
CA PRO A 187 38.23 50.05 33.98
C PRO A 187 39.31 50.01 35.07
#